data_AF-A0A7J5BC65-F1
#
_entry.id   AF-A0A7J5BC65-F1
#
_cell.length_a   1.000
_cell.length_b   1.000
_cell.length_c   1.000
_cell.angle_alpha   90.00
_cell.angle_beta   90.00
_cell.angle_gamma   90.00
#
_symmetry.space_group_name_H-M   'P 1'
#
loop_
_entity.id
_entity.type
_entity.pdbx_description
1 polymer ?
#
loop_
_entity_poly.entity_id
_entity_poly.type
_entity_poly.pdbx_seq_one_letter_code
_entity_poly.pdbx_strand_id
1 'polypeptide(L)'
;MTNPMGDAVILLVLSGAVLLAVVAKTFRTLQRKLTSVTEVWEGDIIAAIIRFEQGPRPGNPALPQSADVIIRRRSDHTEHASFVGGVESLPASIQRQVFPTGAFVAGSQPSFALPPEDQYEAMSFATSGGFRFALPHPIAVQVEENERGDLQWSTLT
;
A
#
# COMPACT_ATOMS: atom_id res chain seq x y z
N MET A 1 -44.62 -32.90 -9.94
CA MET A 1 -45.07 -32.58 -8.56
C MET A 1 -43.82 -32.45 -7.71
N THR A 2 -43.37 -31.23 -7.44
CA THR A 2 -42.25 -30.96 -6.52
C THR A 2 -42.74 -31.19 -5.10
N ASN A 3 -42.00 -31.97 -4.32
CA ASN A 3 -42.36 -32.28 -2.94
C ASN A 3 -42.12 -31.02 -2.09
N PRO A 4 -43.17 -30.39 -1.52
CA PRO A 4 -43.04 -29.11 -0.81
C PRO A 4 -42.13 -29.19 0.42
N MET A 5 -41.93 -30.39 0.98
CA MET A 5 -40.98 -30.63 2.07
C MET A 5 -39.51 -30.60 1.62
N GLY A 6 -39.19 -31.01 0.39
CA GLY A 6 -37.82 -31.00 -0.14
C GLY A 6 -37.33 -29.57 -0.39
N ASP A 7 -38.19 -28.73 -0.98
CA ASP A 7 -37.89 -27.31 -1.23
C ASP A 7 -37.74 -26.52 0.07
N ALA A 8 -38.56 -26.82 1.08
CA ALA A 8 -38.46 -26.17 2.39
C ALA A 8 -37.13 -26.48 3.12
N VAL A 9 -36.64 -27.72 3.04
CA VAL A 9 -35.36 -28.11 3.65
C VAL A 9 -34.19 -27.46 2.92
N ILE A 10 -34.23 -27.40 1.58
CA ILE A 10 -33.19 -26.75 0.77
C ILE A 10 -33.12 -25.23 1.07
N LEU A 11 -34.27 -24.57 1.19
CA LEU A 11 -34.35 -23.16 1.58
C LEU A 11 -33.80 -22.90 2.98
N LEU A 12 -34.00 -23.83 3.92
CA LEU A 12 -33.53 -23.72 5.30
C LEU A 12 -32.00 -23.92 5.40
N VAL A 13 -31.44 -24.86 4.62
CA VAL A 13 -29.98 -25.06 4.51
C VAL A 13 -29.31 -23.86 3.84
N LEU A 14 -29.89 -23.33 2.75
CA LEU A 14 -29.36 -22.16 2.05
C LEU A 14 -29.40 -20.90 2.92
N SER A 15 -30.50 -20.66 3.63
CA SER A 15 -30.60 -19.51 4.55
C SER A 15 -29.63 -19.63 5.74
N GLY A 16 -29.43 -20.84 6.27
CA GLY A 16 -28.40 -21.11 7.28
C GLY A 16 -26.97 -20.83 6.80
N ALA A 17 -26.63 -21.27 5.57
CA ALA A 17 -25.32 -21.03 4.98
C ALA A 17 -25.06 -19.54 4.68
N VAL A 18 -26.09 -18.82 4.21
CA VAL A 18 -26.02 -17.36 4.00
C VAL A 18 -25.81 -16.64 5.33
N LEU A 19 -26.53 -17.04 6.39
CA LEU A 19 -26.37 -16.44 7.72
C LEU A 19 -24.94 -16.64 8.25
N LEU A 20 -24.38 -17.84 8.12
CA LEU A 20 -23.00 -18.14 8.51
C LEU A 20 -21.98 -17.33 7.69
N ALA A 21 -22.21 -17.16 6.38
CA ALA A 21 -21.33 -16.34 5.54
C ALA A 21 -21.37 -14.86 5.93
N VAL A 22 -22.56 -14.33 6.26
CA VAL A 22 -22.74 -12.94 6.73
C VAL A 22 -22.04 -12.73 8.07
N VAL A 23 -22.23 -13.66 9.03
CA VAL A 23 -21.58 -13.61 10.36
C VAL A 23 -20.07 -13.72 10.22
N ALA A 24 -19.56 -14.66 9.43
CA ALA A 24 -18.12 -14.79 9.19
C ALA A 24 -17.52 -13.51 8.56
N LYS A 25 -18.23 -12.88 7.61
CA LYS A 25 -17.78 -11.63 6.98
C LYS A 25 -17.78 -10.47 7.96
N THR A 26 -18.79 -10.35 8.82
CA THR A 26 -18.84 -9.32 9.86
C THR A 26 -17.77 -9.55 10.92
N PHE A 27 -17.56 -10.79 11.36
CA PHE A 27 -16.53 -11.14 12.34
C PHE A 27 -15.11 -10.87 11.83
N ARG A 28 -14.84 -11.18 10.55
CA ARG A 28 -13.55 -10.87 9.91
C ARG A 28 -13.32 -9.36 9.77
N THR A 29 -14.39 -8.60 9.56
CA THR A 29 -14.35 -7.13 9.53
C THR A 29 -14.13 -6.55 10.92
N LEU A 30 -14.70 -7.18 11.96
CA LEU A 30 -14.51 -6.82 13.36
C LEU A 30 -13.10 -7.15 13.85
N GLN A 31 -12.55 -8.31 13.49
CA GLN A 31 -11.17 -8.69 13.78
C GLN A 31 -10.16 -7.72 13.15
N ARG A 32 -10.40 -7.24 11.93
CA ARG A 32 -9.57 -6.17 11.33
C ARG A 32 -9.59 -4.88 12.14
N LYS A 33 -10.70 -4.56 12.82
CA LYS A 33 -10.81 -3.38 13.69
C LYS A 33 -10.23 -3.58 15.10
N LEU A 34 -9.99 -4.83 15.51
CA LEU A 34 -9.46 -5.20 16.82
C LEU A 34 -7.99 -5.61 16.75
N THR A 35 -7.29 -5.28 15.66
CA THR A 35 -5.83 -5.45 15.62
C THR A 35 -5.26 -4.55 16.71
N SER A 36 -4.79 -5.14 17.80
CA SER A 36 -4.29 -4.42 18.97
C SER A 36 -3.13 -3.54 18.51
N VAL A 37 -3.28 -2.24 18.70
CA VAL A 37 -2.20 -1.27 18.48
C VAL A 37 -1.21 -1.47 19.62
N THR A 38 0.00 -1.90 19.28
CA THR A 38 1.06 -2.15 20.26
C THR A 38 1.78 -0.88 20.63
N GLU A 39 1.96 0.02 19.66
CA GLU A 39 2.71 1.25 19.86
C GLU A 39 2.19 2.36 18.95
N VAL A 40 2.14 3.58 19.49
CA VAL A 40 1.83 4.80 18.73
C VAL A 40 3.01 5.75 18.87
N TRP A 41 3.52 6.25 17.75
CA TRP A 41 4.68 7.14 17.74
C TRP A 41 4.66 8.15 16.60
N GLU A 42 5.45 9.22 16.75
CA GLU A 42 5.59 10.24 15.71
C GLU A 42 6.82 10.01 14.83
N GLY A 43 6.64 10.24 13.54
CA GLY A 43 7.69 10.06 12.54
C GLY A 43 7.59 11.06 11.40
N ASP A 44 8.51 10.93 10.47
CA ASP A 44 8.53 11.67 9.22
C ASP A 44 8.69 10.69 8.06
N ILE A 45 7.82 10.78 7.05
CA ILE A 45 8.04 10.07 5.79
C ILE A 45 9.16 10.79 5.05
N ILE A 46 10.28 10.10 4.85
CA ILE A 46 11.52 10.68 4.29
C ILE A 46 11.87 10.17 2.90
N ALA A 47 11.29 9.05 2.48
CA ALA A 47 11.54 8.44 1.18
C ALA A 47 10.35 7.57 0.74
N ALA A 48 10.29 7.26 -0.54
CA ALA A 48 9.42 6.22 -1.11
C ALA A 48 10.27 5.20 -1.86
N ILE A 49 9.98 3.91 -1.70
CA ILE A 49 10.58 2.86 -2.53
C ILE A 49 9.59 2.50 -3.62
N ILE A 50 9.97 2.70 -4.88
CA ILE A 50 9.15 2.41 -6.05
C ILE A 50 9.62 1.11 -6.68
N ARG A 51 8.72 0.13 -6.74
CA ARG A 51 8.95 -1.15 -7.42
C ARG A 51 8.33 -1.11 -8.80
N PHE A 52 9.05 -1.63 -9.78
CA PHE A 52 8.61 -1.65 -11.18
C PHE A 52 8.31 -3.08 -11.61
N GLU A 53 7.33 -3.25 -12.50
CA GLU A 53 6.97 -4.57 -13.05
C GLU A 53 8.15 -5.20 -13.81
N GLN A 54 8.89 -4.36 -14.52
CA GLN A 54 10.14 -4.69 -15.20
C GLN A 54 11.14 -3.58 -14.92
N GLY A 55 12.41 -3.93 -14.71
CA GLY A 55 13.46 -2.94 -14.52
C GLY A 55 13.50 -1.94 -15.69
N PRO A 56 13.69 -0.64 -15.43
CA PRO A 56 13.74 0.37 -16.49
C PRO A 56 14.80 0.00 -17.52
N ARG A 57 14.44 0.05 -18.81
CA ARG A 57 15.38 -0.19 -19.91
C ARG A 57 15.51 1.09 -20.74
N PRO A 58 16.68 1.36 -21.33
CA PRO A 58 16.83 2.47 -22.26
C PRO A 58 15.77 2.41 -23.35
N GLY A 59 14.99 3.49 -23.50
CA GLY A 59 13.93 3.61 -24.50
C GLY A 59 12.61 2.89 -24.18
N ASN A 60 12.49 2.22 -23.02
CA ASN A 60 11.22 1.63 -22.56
C ASN A 60 10.91 2.11 -21.12
N PRO A 61 9.97 3.04 -20.93
CA PRO A 61 9.62 3.52 -19.59
C PRO A 61 9.13 2.36 -18.72
N ALA A 62 9.68 2.26 -17.50
CA ALA A 62 9.22 1.26 -16.55
C ALA A 62 7.90 1.71 -15.93
N LEU A 63 6.96 0.76 -15.87
CA LEU A 63 5.68 0.96 -15.20
C LEU A 63 5.86 0.71 -13.70
N PRO A 64 5.60 1.71 -12.84
CA PRO A 64 5.58 1.51 -11.41
C PRO A 64 4.45 0.56 -11.03
N GLN A 65 4.74 -0.45 -10.22
CA GLN A 65 3.78 -1.47 -9.79
C GLN A 65 3.34 -1.28 -8.34
N SER A 66 4.29 -1.05 -7.44
CA SER A 66 3.99 -0.89 -6.01
C SER A 66 4.94 0.09 -5.36
N ALA A 67 4.52 0.61 -4.20
CA ALA A 67 5.32 1.53 -3.41
C ALA A 67 5.32 1.14 -1.92
N ASP A 68 6.49 1.33 -1.32
CA ASP A 68 6.64 1.48 0.13
C ASP A 68 6.95 2.93 0.46
N VAL A 69 6.62 3.35 1.68
CA VAL A 69 7.15 4.59 2.26
C VAL A 69 8.15 4.25 3.34
N ILE A 70 9.22 5.03 3.43
CA ILE A 70 10.17 4.95 4.53
C ILE A 70 9.82 6.02 5.55
N ILE A 71 9.46 5.59 6.74
CA ILE A 71 9.12 6.43 7.87
C ILE A 71 10.28 6.41 8.84
N ARG A 72 10.84 7.58 9.15
CA ARG A 72 11.84 7.75 10.18
C ARG A 72 11.17 8.17 11.48
N ARG A 73 11.33 7.38 12.53
CA ARG A 73 10.84 7.70 13.87
C ARG A 73 11.60 8.89 14.45
N ARG A 74 10.91 9.83 15.11
CA ARG A 74 11.53 11.06 15.62
C ARG A 74 12.38 10.87 16.88
N SER A 75 12.01 9.92 17.73
CA SER A 75 12.66 9.69 19.03
C SER A 75 14.06 9.09 18.90
N ASP A 76 14.25 8.15 17.98
CA ASP A 76 15.46 7.34 17.87
C ASP A 76 16.04 7.31 16.43
N HIS A 77 15.42 8.03 15.50
CA HIS A 77 15.81 8.10 14.09
C HIS A 77 15.83 6.74 13.37
N THR A 78 15.15 5.72 13.91
CA THR A 78 15.02 4.42 13.26
C THR A 78 14.13 4.53 12.01
N GLU A 79 14.55 3.88 10.94
CA GLU A 79 13.81 3.83 9.68
C GLU A 79 12.99 2.55 9.59
N HIS A 80 11.73 2.69 9.24
CA HIS A 80 10.82 1.58 9.02
C HIS A 80 10.15 1.72 7.66
N ALA A 81 9.96 0.59 6.98
CA ALA A 81 9.24 0.54 5.71
C ALA A 81 7.77 0.19 5.97
N SER A 82 6.85 0.96 5.38
CA SER A 82 5.41 0.68 5.39
C SER A 82 4.93 0.48 3.96
N PHE A 83 4.32 -0.68 3.69
CA PHE A 83 3.78 -1.01 2.36
C PHE A 83 2.47 -0.26 2.11
N VAL A 84 2.40 0.48 1.00
CA VAL A 84 1.24 1.31 0.64
C VAL A 84 0.35 0.65 -0.41
N GLY A 85 0.83 -0.38 -1.09
CA GLY A 85 0.12 -1.02 -2.20
C GLY A 85 0.64 -0.53 -3.55
N GLY A 86 -0.28 -0.21 -4.45
CA GLY A 86 0.04 0.41 -5.73
C GLY A 86 0.63 1.81 -5.56
N VAL A 87 1.37 2.28 -6.57
CA VAL A 87 1.97 3.62 -6.56
C VAL A 87 0.89 4.71 -6.51
N GLU A 88 -0.28 4.44 -7.10
CA GLU A 88 -1.48 5.27 -7.04
C GLU A 88 -2.07 5.43 -5.64
N SER A 89 -1.72 4.53 -4.70
CA SER A 89 -2.16 4.59 -3.31
C SER A 89 -1.30 5.54 -2.45
N LEU A 90 -0.17 6.03 -2.97
CA LEU A 90 0.64 7.02 -2.26
C LEU A 90 -0.17 8.31 -2.02
N PRO A 91 0.03 9.03 -0.90
CA PRO A 91 -0.54 10.36 -0.72
C PRO A 91 -0.17 11.30 -1.86
N ALA A 92 -1.11 12.18 -2.25
CA ALA A 92 -0.87 13.17 -3.30
C ALA A 92 0.32 14.10 -3.02
N SER A 93 0.66 14.34 -1.75
CA SER A 93 1.87 15.07 -1.33
C SER A 93 3.17 14.32 -1.64
N ILE A 94 3.16 12.98 -1.54
CA ILE A 94 4.31 12.12 -1.89
C ILE A 94 4.37 11.94 -3.41
N GLN A 95 3.24 11.63 -4.04
CA GLN A 95 3.17 11.44 -5.50
C GLN A 95 3.71 12.65 -6.25
N ARG A 96 3.38 13.89 -5.84
CA ARG A 96 3.89 15.12 -6.48
C ARG A 96 5.40 15.30 -6.33
N GLN A 97 6.00 14.75 -5.28
CA GLN A 97 7.43 14.83 -5.04
C GLN A 97 8.20 13.74 -5.81
N VAL A 98 7.65 12.52 -5.87
CA VAL A 98 8.24 11.37 -6.58
C VAL A 98 8.04 11.48 -8.10
N PHE A 99 6.87 11.94 -8.53
CA PHE A 99 6.46 12.05 -9.93
C PHE A 99 6.06 13.51 -10.23
N PRO A 100 7.02 14.40 -10.45
CA PRO A 100 6.72 15.79 -10.80
C PRO A 100 5.86 15.86 -12.07
N THR A 101 5.00 16.87 -12.12
CA THR A 101 3.88 17.07 -13.05
C THR A 101 4.15 16.63 -14.50
N GLY A 102 3.36 15.67 -15.00
CA GLY A 102 3.44 15.14 -16.37
C GLY A 102 3.23 13.62 -16.47
N ALA A 103 3.49 12.87 -15.40
CA ALA A 103 3.38 11.41 -15.37
C ALA A 103 1.95 10.88 -15.13
N PHE A 104 1.06 11.66 -14.52
CA PHE A 104 -0.31 11.24 -14.19
C PHE A 104 -1.33 11.89 -15.12
N VAL A 105 -1.36 11.51 -16.40
CA VAL A 105 -2.50 11.85 -17.26
C VAL A 105 -3.62 10.85 -16.93
N ALA A 106 -4.77 11.37 -16.49
CA ALA A 106 -5.93 10.55 -16.09
C ALA A 106 -6.30 9.54 -17.19
N GLY A 107 -6.25 8.24 -16.87
CA GLY A 107 -6.52 7.15 -17.82
C GLY A 107 -5.29 6.54 -18.48
N SER A 108 -4.09 7.06 -18.23
CA SER A 108 -2.82 6.43 -18.60
C SER A 108 -2.10 5.92 -17.34
N GLN A 109 -1.48 4.75 -17.42
CA GLN A 109 -0.60 4.29 -16.35
C GLN A 109 0.55 5.30 -16.19
N PRO A 110 0.90 5.67 -14.95
CA PRO A 110 1.97 6.63 -14.73
C PRO A 110 3.26 6.09 -15.32
N SER A 111 3.80 6.77 -16.34
CA SER A 111 5.11 6.44 -16.88
C SER A 111 6.14 7.33 -16.19
N PHE A 112 7.13 6.70 -15.57
CA PHE A 112 8.20 7.40 -14.91
C PHE A 112 9.44 7.38 -15.80
N ALA A 113 9.86 8.56 -16.25
CA ALA A 113 11.18 8.75 -16.82
C ALA A 113 12.13 9.09 -15.67
N LEU A 114 12.81 8.08 -15.12
CA LEU A 114 13.98 8.30 -14.26
C LEU A 114 14.98 9.20 -15.00
N PRO A 115 15.61 10.19 -14.32
CA PRO A 115 16.78 10.88 -14.86
C PRO A 115 17.81 9.85 -15.36
N PRO A 116 18.49 10.08 -16.51
CA PRO A 116 19.42 9.11 -17.08
C PRO A 116 20.48 8.58 -16.11
N GLU A 117 20.95 9.45 -15.20
CA GLU A 117 21.89 9.16 -14.13
C GLU A 117 21.35 8.17 -13.09
N ASP A 118 20.05 8.23 -12.77
CA ASP A 118 19.41 7.41 -11.74
C ASP A 118 18.85 6.09 -12.32
N GLN A 119 18.77 5.97 -13.65
CA GLN A 119 18.30 4.75 -14.33
C GLN A 119 19.18 3.54 -14.00
N TYR A 120 20.50 3.72 -13.91
CA TYR A 120 21.43 2.64 -13.61
C TYR A 120 21.30 2.15 -12.16
N GLU A 121 21.16 3.07 -11.21
CA GLU A 121 20.91 2.74 -9.81
C GLU A 121 19.55 2.04 -9.65
N ALA A 122 18.50 2.57 -10.26
CA ALA A 122 17.18 1.94 -10.27
C ALA A 122 17.18 0.54 -10.88
N MET A 123 17.96 0.28 -11.95
CA MET A 123 18.12 -1.07 -12.49
C MET A 123 18.80 -2.02 -11.51
N SER A 124 19.88 -1.58 -10.84
CA SER A 124 20.60 -2.41 -9.85
C SER A 124 19.73 -2.76 -8.64
N PHE A 125 18.86 -1.81 -8.25
CA PHE A 125 17.90 -1.97 -7.17
C PHE A 125 16.61 -2.69 -7.57
N ALA A 126 16.18 -2.62 -8.83
CA ALA A 126 15.01 -3.37 -9.32
C ALA A 126 15.26 -4.89 -9.29
N THR A 127 16.49 -5.36 -9.50
CA THR A 127 16.88 -6.76 -9.24
C THR A 127 16.86 -7.14 -7.76
N SER A 128 16.77 -6.19 -6.83
CA SER A 128 16.88 -6.39 -5.38
C SER A 128 15.73 -5.83 -4.54
N GLY A 129 14.69 -5.22 -5.14
CA GLY A 129 13.45 -4.85 -4.43
C GLY A 129 12.91 -3.42 -4.58
N GLY A 130 13.41 -2.60 -5.52
CA GLY A 130 12.82 -1.29 -5.90
C GLY A 130 13.73 -0.08 -5.65
N PHE A 131 13.44 1.06 -6.29
CA PHE A 131 14.24 2.29 -6.23
C PHE A 131 13.81 3.21 -5.09
N ARG A 132 14.74 3.61 -4.21
CA ARG A 132 14.48 4.53 -3.10
C ARG A 132 14.60 5.99 -3.57
N PHE A 133 13.47 6.68 -3.62
CA PHE A 133 13.39 8.12 -3.88
C PHE A 133 13.35 8.90 -2.56
N ALA A 134 14.38 9.70 -2.29
CA ALA A 134 14.39 10.58 -1.12
C ALA A 134 13.42 11.75 -1.32
N LEU A 135 12.56 12.02 -0.34
CA LEU A 135 11.63 13.14 -0.40
C LEU A 135 12.36 14.44 -0.01
N PRO A 136 12.35 15.47 -0.88
CA PRO A 136 12.95 16.76 -0.56
C PRO A 136 12.29 17.42 0.67
N HIS A 137 10.99 17.20 0.85
CA HIS A 137 10.22 17.69 1.99
C HIS A 137 9.62 16.51 2.74
N PRO A 138 10.21 16.13 3.90
CA PRO A 138 9.66 15.10 4.75
C PRO A 138 8.23 15.44 5.21
N ILE A 139 7.41 14.41 5.43
CA ILE A 139 6.00 14.57 5.81
C ILE A 139 5.80 14.04 7.22
N ALA A 140 5.38 14.91 8.14
CA ALA A 140 5.07 14.55 9.51
C ALA A 140 3.89 13.56 9.57
N VAL A 141 4.06 12.47 10.32
CA VAL A 141 3.04 11.44 10.50
C VAL A 141 2.99 10.94 11.92
N GLN A 142 1.80 10.48 12.32
CA GLN A 142 1.62 9.59 13.46
C GLN A 142 1.50 8.17 12.93
N VAL A 143 2.23 7.25 13.54
CA VAL A 143 2.28 5.83 13.17
C VAL A 143 1.71 4.99 14.29
N GLU A 144 0.84 4.07 13.92
CA GLU A 144 0.32 2.99 14.74
C GLU A 144 0.96 1.68 14.26
N GLU A 145 1.71 1.03 15.12
CA GLU A 145 2.27 -0.29 14.89
C GLU A 145 1.37 -1.35 15.54
N ASN A 146 1.14 -2.45 14.83
CA ASN A 146 0.38 -3.58 15.35
C ASN A 146 1.30 -4.72 15.84
N GLU A 147 0.72 -5.74 16.47
CA GLU A 147 1.44 -6.92 16.98
C GLU A 147 2.25 -7.71 15.93
N ARG A 148 2.04 -7.47 14.63
CA ARG A 148 2.75 -8.11 13.53
C ARG A 148 3.87 -7.23 12.96
N GLY A 149 4.04 -6.01 13.47
CA GLY A 149 4.92 -5.01 12.90
C GLY A 149 4.37 -4.33 11.65
N ASP A 150 3.08 -4.51 11.33
CA ASP A 150 2.47 -3.71 10.25
C ASP A 150 2.26 -2.28 10.75
N LEU A 151 2.64 -1.32 9.91
CA LEU A 151 2.56 0.10 10.22
C LEU A 151 1.38 0.74 9.50
N GLN A 152 0.44 1.30 10.26
CA GLN A 152 -0.56 2.24 9.78
C GLN A 152 -0.13 3.64 10.16
N TRP A 153 -0.42 4.64 9.32
CA TRP A 153 -0.01 6.01 9.61
C TRP A 153 -1.00 7.02 9.08
N SER A 154 -1.01 8.18 9.73
CA SER A 154 -1.84 9.32 9.38
C SER A 154 -1.00 10.58 9.36
N THR A 155 -1.33 11.52 8.48
CA THR A 155 -0.59 12.79 8.37
C THR A 155 -0.93 13.69 9.56
N LEU A 156 0.11 14.26 10.17
CA LEU A 156 -0.03 15.27 11.21
C LEU A 156 -0.19 16.63 10.52
N THR A 157 -1.37 17.24 10.63
CA THR A 157 -1.64 18.61 10.16
C THR A 157 -1.02 19.66 11.05
#